data_AF-V5FX46-F1
#
_entry.id   AF-V5FX46-F1
#
_cell.length_a   1.000
_cell.length_b   1.000
_cell.length_c   1.000
_cell.angle_alpha   90.00
_cell.angle_beta   90.00
_cell.angle_gamma   90.00
#
_symmetry.space_group_name_H-M   'P 1'
#
loop_
_entity.id
_entity.type
_entity.pdbx_description
1 polymer ?
#
loop_
_entity_poly.entity_id
_entity_poly.type
_entity_poly.pdbx_seq_one_letter_code
_entity_poly.pdbx_strand_id
1 'polypeptide(L)'
;KDDRLSTNNNIKISPIPTPSLQTPPASPQQPNQSKRLLQEILSRPGPYPMIAVPQKGYWVDGTDHEEQFDHRGMPVVPHPSWRAKIETDDTAKCYRRFFVGREHSSLIGNDDNLGPVLLSIKTENVANQEHTRILLRLRTGTMHEIVPSSCLGSSPNPAKMAKLLNEQLNIENFVPVLHPKASQLIANYDEHVLVTNFKFGVLYQRYGQTTEEDLFSNSDTSPAFDDFLSLLGQRIQLKDHKGYRGGLDIQNGHTGDTAVYDVFKEREIMFHVSTLLPYTENDPQQLQRKRHIGNDIVAIVFQEENTPFSPDMIASHFLHTFIVVQAIDPNSSNTRYKVSVTARDDVPFFGPT
;
A
#
# COMPACT_ATOMS: atom_id res chain seq x y z
N LYS A 1 -22.30 -71.54 19.11
CA LYS A 1 -21.17 -71.97 18.25
C LYS A 1 -20.88 -70.81 17.33
N ASP A 2 -19.92 -69.98 17.71
CA ASP A 2 -18.80 -69.61 16.84
C ASP A 2 -17.79 -68.85 17.69
N ASP A 3 -16.63 -69.47 17.79
CA ASP A 3 -15.47 -69.07 18.55
C ASP A 3 -14.67 -68.02 17.79
N ARG A 4 -14.26 -66.99 18.53
CA ARG A 4 -12.90 -66.44 18.66
C ARG A 4 -12.05 -66.34 17.37
N LEU A 5 -11.55 -65.13 17.12
CA LEU A 5 -10.18 -64.78 17.53
C LEU A 5 -9.92 -63.27 17.40
N SER A 6 -9.55 -62.70 18.54
CA SER A 6 -8.93 -61.41 18.77
C SER A 6 -7.53 -61.31 18.16
N THR A 7 -7.20 -60.18 17.54
CA THR A 7 -5.85 -59.59 17.68
C THR A 7 -5.96 -58.07 17.68
N ASN A 8 -5.66 -57.50 18.85
CA ASN A 8 -5.32 -56.10 19.04
C ASN A 8 -3.97 -55.82 18.38
N ASN A 9 -3.89 -54.76 17.57
CA ASN A 9 -2.64 -54.04 17.35
C ASN A 9 -2.84 -52.58 17.77
N ASN A 10 -2.51 -52.32 19.03
CA ASN A 10 -2.23 -51.00 19.57
C ASN A 10 -1.03 -50.39 18.85
N ILE A 11 -1.29 -49.51 17.88
CA ILE A 11 -0.29 -48.52 17.45
C ILE A 11 -0.65 -47.22 18.15
N LYS A 12 0.11 -46.92 19.22
CA LYS A 12 0.19 -45.57 19.78
C LYS A 12 0.74 -44.65 18.69
N ILE A 13 -0.12 -43.84 18.10
CA ILE A 13 0.32 -42.70 17.29
C ILE A 13 0.79 -41.65 18.30
N SER A 14 2.11 -41.52 18.45
CA SER A 14 2.71 -40.39 19.17
C SER A 14 2.29 -39.09 18.49
N PRO A 15 1.88 -38.04 19.23
CA PRO A 15 1.62 -36.74 18.63
C PRO A 15 2.94 -36.22 18.03
N ILE A 16 2.90 -35.91 16.74
CA ILE A 16 3.95 -35.17 16.04
C ILE A 16 4.11 -33.85 16.80
N PRO A 17 5.31 -33.48 17.28
CA PRO A 17 5.49 -32.20 17.92
C PRO A 17 5.19 -31.10 16.89
N THR A 18 4.17 -30.31 17.20
CA THR A 18 3.87 -29.06 16.50
C THR A 18 5.17 -28.25 16.49
N PRO A 19 5.64 -27.73 15.34
CA PRO A 19 6.77 -26.82 15.37
C PRO A 19 6.35 -25.64 16.23
N SER A 20 6.99 -25.50 17.39
CA SER A 20 6.90 -24.30 18.21
C SER A 20 7.18 -23.13 17.28
N LEU A 21 6.18 -22.29 17.05
CA LEU A 21 6.38 -20.95 16.51
C LEU A 21 7.34 -20.26 17.48
N GLN A 22 8.63 -20.35 17.17
CA GLN A 22 9.64 -19.49 17.77
C GLN A 22 9.14 -18.09 17.43
N THR A 23 8.79 -17.34 18.48
CA THR A 23 8.65 -15.90 18.40
C THR A 23 9.88 -15.37 17.64
N PRO A 24 9.68 -14.53 16.60
CA PRO A 24 10.81 -13.91 15.95
C PRO A 24 11.67 -13.22 17.01
N PRO A 25 13.00 -13.21 16.87
CA PRO A 25 13.84 -12.42 17.75
C PRO A 25 13.34 -10.98 17.71
N ALA A 26 13.18 -10.36 18.88
CA ALA A 26 12.84 -8.94 18.98
C ALA A 26 13.82 -8.15 18.11
N SER A 27 13.29 -7.40 17.13
CA SER A 27 14.10 -6.50 16.34
C SER A 27 14.77 -5.45 17.25
N PRO A 28 16.02 -5.04 16.97
CA PRO A 28 16.92 -4.53 18.00
C PRO A 28 16.80 -3.01 18.17
N GLN A 29 16.57 -2.55 19.41
CA GLN A 29 17.08 -1.29 19.97
C GLN A 29 16.99 0.00 19.12
N GLN A 30 15.80 0.57 18.87
CA GLN A 30 15.67 1.96 18.35
C GLN A 30 14.66 2.94 19.01
N PRO A 31 13.75 2.58 19.95
CA PRO A 31 12.79 3.55 20.50
C PRO A 31 13.44 4.62 21.42
N ASN A 32 14.70 4.43 21.82
CA ASN A 32 15.41 5.38 22.67
C ASN A 32 15.95 6.62 21.92
N GLN A 33 16.13 6.56 20.60
CA GLN A 33 16.65 7.71 19.85
C GLN A 33 15.56 8.73 19.53
N SER A 34 14.41 8.28 19.02
CA SER A 34 13.24 9.11 18.75
C SER A 34 12.74 9.79 20.03
N LYS A 35 12.70 9.07 21.15
CA LYS A 35 12.34 9.65 22.46
C LYS A 35 13.26 10.80 22.87
N ARG A 36 14.57 10.67 22.67
CA ARG A 36 15.54 11.74 22.97
C ARG A 36 15.37 12.93 22.03
N LEU A 37 15.17 12.67 20.73
CA LEU A 37 14.93 13.71 19.73
C LEU A 37 13.68 14.53 20.06
N LEU A 38 12.57 13.85 20.37
CA LEU A 38 11.32 14.51 20.77
C LEU A 38 11.49 15.31 22.06
N GLN A 39 12.19 14.76 23.06
CA GLN A 39 12.51 15.48 24.30
C GLN A 39 13.36 16.74 24.04
N GLU A 40 14.34 16.66 23.15
CA GLU A 40 15.16 17.82 22.78
C GLU A 40 14.32 18.90 22.08
N ILE A 41 13.47 18.52 21.12
CA ILE A 41 12.58 19.44 20.42
C ILE A 41 11.63 20.13 21.39
N LEU A 42 10.99 19.37 22.27
CA LEU A 42 10.06 19.88 23.29
C LEU A 42 10.74 20.72 24.38
N SER A 43 12.08 20.66 24.51
CA SER A 43 12.82 21.51 25.45
C SER A 43 12.98 22.96 24.96
N ARG A 44 12.72 23.22 23.68
CA ARG A 44 12.84 24.53 23.04
C ARG A 44 11.44 25.18 22.93
N PRO A 45 11.33 26.52 22.91
CA PRO A 45 10.05 27.15 22.63
C PRO A 45 9.60 26.81 21.19
N GLY A 46 8.29 26.58 21.02
CA GLY A 46 7.70 26.32 19.71
C GLY A 46 7.73 27.54 18.77
N PRO A 47 7.25 27.37 17.52
CA PRO A 47 6.59 26.18 16.99
C PRO A 47 7.54 25.00 16.76
N TYR A 48 7.05 23.79 16.98
CA TYR A 48 7.74 22.54 16.74
C TYR A 48 7.59 22.09 15.28
N PRO A 49 8.61 21.40 14.71
CA PRO A 49 8.42 20.72 13.44
C PRO A 49 7.29 19.68 13.55
N MET A 50 6.43 19.57 12.54
CA MET A 50 5.38 18.53 12.53
C MET A 50 6.00 17.13 12.54
N ILE A 51 7.10 16.94 11.81
CA ILE A 51 7.84 15.68 11.76
C ILE A 51 9.26 15.89 12.27
N ALA A 52 9.58 15.21 13.37
CA ALA A 52 10.92 15.02 13.91
C ALA A 52 11.55 13.79 13.27
N VAL A 53 12.29 14.00 12.16
CA VAL A 53 12.90 12.91 11.41
C VAL A 53 14.13 12.37 12.18
N PRO A 54 14.22 11.05 12.39
CA PRO A 54 15.43 10.41 12.90
C PRO A 54 16.65 10.70 12.01
N GLN A 55 17.87 10.59 12.54
CA GLN A 55 19.09 10.91 11.77
C GLN A 55 19.29 10.06 10.50
N LYS A 56 18.68 8.88 10.44
CA LYS A 56 18.75 7.94 9.30
C LYS A 56 17.45 7.15 9.22
N GLY A 57 17.15 6.63 8.03
CA GLY A 57 16.10 5.65 7.82
C GLY A 57 14.80 6.23 7.30
N TYR A 58 14.68 7.56 7.21
CA TYR A 58 13.48 8.25 6.74
C TYR A 58 13.81 9.54 5.96
N TRP A 59 13.06 9.78 4.90
CA TRP A 59 12.96 11.08 4.24
C TRP A 59 11.70 11.83 4.70
N VAL A 60 11.67 13.14 4.48
CA VAL A 60 10.52 14.01 4.79
C VAL A 60 10.27 14.98 3.64
N ASP A 61 9.00 15.27 3.39
CA ASP A 61 8.52 16.26 2.44
C ASP A 61 7.38 17.10 3.05
N GLY A 62 7.12 18.27 2.47
CA GLY A 62 6.09 19.19 2.95
C GLY A 62 6.44 19.79 4.31
N THR A 63 7.66 20.27 4.48
CA THR A 63 8.11 20.95 5.72
C THR A 63 7.92 22.47 5.67
N ASP A 64 7.72 23.03 4.48
CA ASP A 64 7.35 24.43 4.28
C ASP A 64 5.83 24.56 4.32
N HIS A 65 5.35 25.35 5.27
CA HIS A 65 3.94 25.63 5.50
C HIS A 65 3.65 27.12 5.47
N GLU A 66 4.52 27.93 4.85
CA GLU A 66 4.27 29.35 4.69
C GLU A 66 3.05 29.61 3.81
N GLU A 67 2.12 30.38 4.34
CA GLU A 67 0.91 30.75 3.63
C GLU A 67 1.22 31.90 2.68
N GLN A 68 0.99 31.68 1.39
CA GLN A 68 1.07 32.76 0.42
C GLN A 68 -0.25 33.52 0.39
N PHE A 69 -0.17 34.85 0.43
CA PHE A 69 -1.33 35.73 0.30
C PHE A 69 -1.25 36.52 -0.99
N ASP A 70 -2.39 36.74 -1.62
CA ASP A 70 -2.48 37.62 -2.78
C ASP A 70 -2.40 39.09 -2.36
N HIS A 71 -2.35 39.97 -3.35
CA HIS A 71 -2.35 41.43 -3.18
C HIS A 71 -3.59 41.98 -2.43
N ARG A 72 -4.62 41.16 -2.19
CA ARG A 72 -5.84 41.50 -1.43
C ARG A 72 -5.82 40.92 -0.02
N GLY A 73 -4.75 40.24 0.38
CA GLY A 73 -4.63 39.59 1.68
C GLY A 73 -5.41 38.28 1.78
N MET A 74 -5.81 37.69 0.65
CA MET A 74 -6.48 36.39 0.62
C MET A 74 -5.47 35.26 0.43
N PRO A 75 -5.61 34.11 1.11
CA PRO A 75 -4.73 32.97 0.88
C PRO A 75 -4.75 32.55 -0.59
N VAL A 76 -3.57 32.43 -1.19
CA VAL A 76 -3.40 31.90 -2.55
C VAL A 76 -3.59 30.40 -2.49
N VAL A 77 -4.78 29.93 -2.87
CA VAL A 77 -5.06 28.50 -2.99
C VAL A 77 -4.57 28.04 -4.38
N PRO A 78 -3.71 27.01 -4.48
CA PRO A 78 -3.31 26.44 -5.76
C PRO A 78 -4.54 26.05 -6.60
N HIS A 79 -4.54 26.41 -7.88
CA HIS A 79 -5.69 26.26 -8.79
C HIS A 79 -6.12 24.77 -8.91
N PRO A 80 -7.42 24.44 -8.92
CA PRO A 80 -7.92 23.06 -8.82
C PRO A 80 -7.83 22.23 -10.11
N SER A 81 -6.89 22.52 -11.01
CA SER A 81 -6.67 21.66 -12.19
C SER A 81 -5.98 20.33 -11.85
N TRP A 82 -5.93 19.97 -10.56
CA TRP A 82 -5.41 18.70 -10.10
C TRP A 82 -6.25 17.58 -10.73
N ARG A 83 -5.57 16.66 -11.41
CA ARG A 83 -6.15 15.38 -11.83
C ARG A 83 -5.42 14.31 -11.06
N ALA A 84 -6.14 13.57 -10.22
CA ALA A 84 -5.56 12.40 -9.56
C ALA A 84 -5.02 11.42 -10.62
N LYS A 85 -3.71 11.41 -10.84
CA LYS A 85 -3.03 10.34 -11.55
C LYS A 85 -2.56 9.37 -10.48
N ILE A 86 -3.21 8.22 -10.41
CA ILE A 86 -2.78 7.19 -9.45
C ILE A 86 -1.55 6.53 -10.07
N GLU A 87 -0.44 6.58 -9.36
CA GLU A 87 0.77 5.87 -9.74
C GLU A 87 0.52 4.37 -9.57
N THR A 88 0.39 3.67 -10.69
CA THR A 88 0.31 2.21 -10.74
C THR A 88 1.25 1.67 -11.79
N ASP A 89 1.68 0.43 -11.64
CA ASP A 89 2.30 -0.29 -12.73
C ASP A 89 1.28 -0.48 -13.86
N ASP A 90 1.35 0.40 -14.86
CA ASP A 90 0.48 0.38 -16.04
C ASP A 90 0.72 -0.86 -16.91
N THR A 91 1.84 -1.58 -16.75
CA THR A 91 2.13 -2.78 -17.53
C THR A 91 1.14 -3.91 -17.24
N ALA A 92 0.64 -4.00 -16.01
CA ALA A 92 -0.38 -4.99 -15.61
C ALA A 92 -1.68 -4.87 -16.41
N LYS A 93 -2.03 -3.67 -16.89
CA LYS A 93 -3.22 -3.43 -17.74
C LYS A 93 -2.93 -3.51 -19.23
N CYS A 94 -1.66 -3.62 -19.63
CA CYS A 94 -1.24 -3.55 -21.03
C CYS A 94 -1.89 -4.65 -21.86
N TYR A 95 -1.87 -5.90 -21.37
CA TYR A 95 -2.42 -7.02 -22.12
C TYR A 95 -3.91 -6.88 -22.37
N ARG A 96 -4.69 -6.55 -21.33
CA ARG A 96 -6.14 -6.30 -21.48
C ARG A 96 -6.42 -5.15 -22.45
N ARG A 97 -5.67 -4.06 -22.35
CA ARG A 97 -5.90 -2.86 -23.17
C ARG A 97 -5.55 -3.07 -24.64
N PHE A 98 -4.45 -3.77 -24.93
CA PHE A 98 -3.86 -3.78 -26.28
C PHE A 98 -3.96 -5.11 -27.03
N PHE A 99 -4.13 -6.24 -26.33
CA PHE A 99 -4.09 -7.59 -26.92
C PHE A 99 -5.43 -8.32 -26.83
N VAL A 100 -6.14 -8.23 -25.70
CA VAL A 100 -7.44 -8.93 -25.54
C VAL A 100 -8.44 -8.47 -26.61
N GLY A 101 -9.08 -9.43 -27.27
CA GLY A 101 -10.05 -9.18 -28.35
C GLY A 101 -9.45 -8.69 -29.67
N ARG A 102 -8.12 -8.68 -29.80
CA ARG A 102 -7.39 -8.23 -30.99
C ARG A 102 -6.50 -9.35 -31.50
N GLU A 103 -6.16 -9.31 -32.79
CA GLU A 103 -5.20 -10.25 -33.36
C GLU A 103 -3.81 -10.05 -32.73
N HIS A 104 -3.24 -11.12 -32.18
CA HIS A 104 -1.92 -11.14 -31.57
C HIS A 104 -1.44 -12.59 -31.45
N SER A 105 -0.15 -12.76 -31.23
CA SER A 105 0.46 -14.06 -30.91
C SER A 105 0.92 -14.06 -29.45
N SER A 106 0.63 -15.15 -28.74
CA SER A 106 1.22 -15.43 -27.43
C SER A 106 2.06 -16.70 -27.52
N LEU A 107 3.26 -16.65 -26.97
CA LEU A 107 4.33 -17.62 -27.13
C LEU A 107 4.93 -17.92 -25.76
N ILE A 108 5.27 -19.17 -25.51
CA ILE A 108 5.96 -19.58 -24.28
C ILE A 108 7.32 -20.17 -24.60
N GLY A 109 8.25 -19.99 -23.68
CA GLY A 109 9.57 -20.60 -23.70
C GLY A 109 10.04 -20.86 -22.28
N ASN A 110 11.18 -21.54 -22.16
CA ASN A 110 11.86 -21.72 -20.89
C ASN A 110 13.33 -21.37 -21.07
N ASP A 111 13.81 -20.44 -20.26
CA ASP A 111 15.21 -20.09 -20.11
C ASP A 111 15.79 -20.87 -18.92
N ASP A 112 16.97 -21.45 -19.07
CA ASP A 112 17.58 -22.26 -18.01
C ASP A 112 17.96 -21.43 -16.76
N ASN A 113 18.23 -20.14 -16.92
CA ASN A 113 18.62 -19.23 -15.84
C ASN A 113 17.44 -18.38 -15.35
N LEU A 114 16.62 -17.86 -16.26
CA LEU A 114 15.52 -16.94 -15.96
C LEU A 114 14.17 -17.66 -15.76
N GLY A 115 14.09 -18.93 -16.13
CA GLY A 115 12.92 -19.78 -15.96
C GLY A 115 11.86 -19.58 -17.05
N PRO A 116 10.57 -19.76 -16.74
CA PRO A 116 9.51 -19.69 -17.74
C PRO A 116 9.35 -18.28 -18.29
N VAL A 117 9.12 -18.18 -19.59
CA VAL A 117 8.97 -16.93 -20.33
C VAL A 117 7.66 -16.94 -21.10
N LEU A 118 6.89 -15.87 -20.95
CA LEU A 118 5.66 -15.64 -21.73
C LEU A 118 5.81 -14.35 -22.53
N LEU A 119 5.71 -14.48 -23.85
CA LEU A 119 5.88 -13.40 -24.81
C LEU A 119 4.57 -13.17 -25.56
N SER A 120 4.06 -11.95 -25.56
CA SER A 120 2.91 -11.55 -26.38
C SER A 120 3.34 -10.49 -27.38
N ILE A 121 3.03 -10.71 -28.65
CA ILE A 121 3.42 -9.85 -29.77
C ILE A 121 2.19 -9.46 -30.57
N LYS A 122 2.07 -8.18 -30.89
CA LYS A 122 1.02 -7.64 -31.74
C LYS A 122 1.58 -6.60 -32.70
N THR A 123 1.24 -6.72 -33.97
CA THR A 123 1.51 -5.69 -34.98
C THR A 123 0.38 -4.66 -34.98
N GLU A 124 0.72 -3.38 -35.05
CA GLU A 124 -0.24 -2.28 -35.13
C GLU A 124 0.32 -1.07 -35.89
N ASN A 125 -0.57 -0.30 -36.51
CA ASN A 125 -0.17 0.93 -37.21
C ASN A 125 -0.29 2.14 -36.27
N VAL A 126 0.80 2.88 -36.11
CA VAL A 126 0.86 4.12 -35.34
C VAL A 126 1.38 5.22 -36.25
N ALA A 127 0.61 6.29 -36.45
CA ALA A 127 1.00 7.43 -37.31
C ALA A 127 1.47 7.01 -38.73
N ASN A 128 0.74 6.12 -39.39
CA ASN A 128 1.05 5.53 -40.72
C ASN A 128 2.38 4.74 -40.78
N GLN A 129 2.92 4.33 -39.64
CA GLN A 129 4.08 3.45 -39.56
C GLN A 129 3.71 2.16 -38.83
N GLU A 130 4.17 1.03 -39.36
CA GLU A 130 3.96 -0.27 -38.75
C GLU A 130 4.88 -0.43 -37.53
N HIS A 131 4.28 -0.78 -36.40
CA HIS A 131 4.96 -1.03 -35.14
C HIS A 131 4.60 -2.41 -34.63
N THR A 132 5.51 -2.99 -33.86
CA THR A 132 5.32 -4.24 -33.14
C THR A 132 5.34 -3.94 -31.65
N ARG A 133 4.21 -4.18 -30.98
CA ARG A 133 4.10 -4.13 -29.54
C ARG A 133 4.52 -5.48 -28.95
N ILE A 134 5.46 -5.43 -28.01
CA ILE A 134 6.05 -6.60 -27.38
C ILE A 134 5.79 -6.51 -25.87
N LEU A 135 5.23 -7.56 -25.30
CA LEU A 135 5.00 -7.70 -23.86
C LEU A 135 5.64 -9.01 -23.38
N LEU A 136 6.73 -8.88 -22.64
CA LEU A 136 7.58 -9.98 -22.17
C LEU A 136 7.41 -10.15 -20.67
N ARG A 137 7.11 -11.37 -20.22
CA ARG A 137 6.94 -11.71 -18.81
C ARG A 137 7.99 -12.72 -18.39
N LEU A 138 8.71 -12.38 -17.32
CA LEU A 138 9.69 -13.21 -16.64
C LEU A 138 9.29 -13.36 -15.17
N ARG A 139 9.95 -14.26 -14.45
CA ARG A 139 9.78 -14.36 -12.99
C ARG A 139 10.15 -13.06 -12.26
N THR A 140 11.08 -12.30 -12.82
CA THR A 140 11.58 -11.03 -12.26
C THR A 140 10.69 -9.82 -12.56
N GLY A 141 9.71 -9.96 -13.44
CA GLY A 141 8.80 -8.88 -13.80
C GLY A 141 8.34 -8.90 -15.25
N THR A 142 7.53 -7.91 -15.59
CA THR A 142 6.96 -7.71 -16.93
C THR A 142 7.59 -6.50 -17.60
N MET A 143 7.99 -6.65 -18.86
CA MET A 143 8.57 -5.59 -19.69
C MET A 143 7.68 -5.36 -20.91
N HIS A 144 7.54 -4.10 -21.31
CA HIS A 144 6.63 -3.70 -22.37
C HIS A 144 7.27 -2.62 -23.24
N GLU A 145 7.32 -2.86 -24.55
CA GLU A 145 7.88 -1.91 -25.52
C GLU A 145 7.08 -1.88 -26.83
N ILE A 146 7.16 -0.76 -27.54
CA ILE A 146 6.64 -0.61 -28.90
C ILE A 146 7.83 -0.31 -29.82
N VAL A 147 8.12 -1.25 -30.71
CA VAL A 147 9.29 -1.17 -31.60
C VAL A 147 8.81 -0.95 -33.03
N PRO A 148 9.36 0.03 -33.78
CA PRO A 148 9.09 0.15 -35.21
C PRO A 148 9.44 -1.16 -35.94
N SER A 149 8.55 -1.66 -36.81
CA SER A 149 8.79 -2.93 -37.51
C SER A 149 10.08 -2.92 -38.34
N SER A 150 10.53 -1.74 -38.79
CA SER A 150 11.82 -1.56 -39.47
C SER A 150 13.02 -2.00 -38.64
N CYS A 151 12.96 -1.94 -37.30
CA CYS A 151 14.03 -2.34 -36.41
C CYS A 151 14.14 -3.87 -36.24
N LEU A 152 13.11 -4.62 -36.66
CA LEU A 152 13.07 -6.08 -36.51
C LEU A 152 13.72 -6.83 -37.68
N GLY A 153 14.09 -6.11 -38.75
CA GLY A 153 14.65 -6.67 -39.97
C GLY A 153 13.61 -7.41 -40.83
N SER A 154 14.08 -7.99 -41.94
CA SER A 154 13.22 -8.63 -42.94
C SER A 154 12.60 -9.97 -42.50
N SER A 155 13.14 -10.60 -41.45
CA SER A 155 12.64 -11.86 -40.90
C SER A 155 12.52 -11.75 -39.37
N PRO A 156 11.41 -11.18 -38.87
CA PRO A 156 11.15 -11.09 -37.44
C PRO A 156 11.16 -12.46 -36.77
N ASN A 157 11.94 -12.61 -35.70
CA ASN A 157 12.03 -13.83 -34.89
C ASN A 157 11.60 -13.51 -33.45
N PRO A 158 10.66 -14.25 -32.84
CA PRO A 158 10.28 -14.07 -31.44
C PRO A 158 11.45 -14.01 -30.46
N ALA A 159 12.50 -14.83 -30.64
CA ALA A 159 13.67 -14.79 -29.75
C ALA A 159 14.46 -13.49 -29.87
N LYS A 160 14.58 -12.93 -31.09
CA LYS A 160 15.19 -11.61 -31.30
C LYS A 160 14.33 -10.51 -30.66
N MET A 161 13.01 -10.58 -30.82
CA MET A 161 12.09 -9.62 -30.21
C MET A 161 12.16 -9.64 -28.68
N ALA A 162 12.19 -10.81 -28.06
CA ALA A 162 12.32 -10.93 -26.61
C ALA A 162 13.67 -10.36 -26.12
N LYS A 163 14.76 -10.60 -26.87
CA LYS A 163 16.10 -10.05 -26.58
C LYS A 163 16.19 -8.53 -26.65
N LEU A 164 15.30 -7.86 -27.39
CA LEU A 164 15.24 -6.39 -27.38
C LEU A 164 14.82 -5.83 -26.02
N LEU A 165 14.01 -6.56 -25.25
CA LEU A 165 13.56 -6.15 -23.92
C LEU A 165 14.49 -6.70 -22.83
N ASN A 166 15.09 -7.88 -23.04
CA ASN A 166 16.06 -8.45 -22.13
C ASN A 166 17.14 -9.26 -22.88
N GLU A 167 18.33 -8.67 -23.02
CA GLU A 167 19.47 -9.25 -23.73
C GLU A 167 20.01 -10.55 -23.09
N GLN A 168 19.73 -10.78 -21.81
CA GLN A 168 20.20 -11.96 -21.07
C GLN A 168 19.42 -13.24 -21.41
N LEU A 169 18.29 -13.12 -22.12
CA LEU A 169 17.47 -14.27 -22.51
C LEU A 169 18.22 -15.19 -23.47
N ASN A 170 18.30 -16.46 -23.11
CA ASN A 170 18.85 -17.54 -23.90
C ASN A 170 17.76 -18.57 -24.25
N ILE A 171 16.82 -18.15 -25.11
CA ILE A 171 15.78 -19.02 -25.65
C ILE A 171 15.90 -19.04 -27.16
N GLU A 172 16.07 -20.24 -27.73
CA GLU A 172 16.12 -20.43 -29.18
C GLU A 172 14.74 -20.65 -29.79
N ASN A 173 13.87 -21.42 -29.10
CA ASN A 173 12.60 -21.87 -29.63
C ASN A 173 11.45 -21.45 -28.71
N PHE A 174 10.56 -20.63 -29.25
CA PHE A 174 9.28 -20.31 -28.63
C PHE A 174 8.19 -21.24 -29.19
N VAL A 175 7.25 -21.63 -28.33
CA VAL A 175 6.10 -22.46 -28.70
C VAL A 175 4.82 -21.60 -28.68
N PRO A 176 3.99 -21.62 -29.73
CA PRO A 176 2.75 -20.86 -29.75
C PRO A 176 1.73 -21.39 -28.74
N VAL A 177 1.07 -20.48 -28.05
CA VAL A 177 -0.03 -20.80 -27.13
C VAL A 177 -1.31 -20.97 -27.93
N LEU A 178 -1.77 -22.22 -28.06
CA LEU A 178 -2.95 -22.58 -28.86
C LEU A 178 -4.24 -22.74 -28.04
N HIS A 179 -4.20 -22.49 -26.74
CA HIS A 179 -5.37 -22.67 -25.88
C HIS A 179 -6.42 -21.56 -26.15
N PRO A 180 -7.69 -21.90 -26.45
CA PRO A 180 -8.71 -20.89 -26.82
C PRO A 180 -8.97 -19.82 -25.77
N LYS A 181 -8.80 -20.14 -24.47
CA LYS A 181 -8.98 -19.19 -23.37
C LYS A 181 -7.66 -18.56 -22.89
N ALA A 182 -6.55 -18.77 -23.61
CA ALA A 182 -5.23 -18.28 -23.21
C ALA A 182 -5.24 -16.78 -22.93
N SER A 183 -5.87 -15.98 -23.81
CA SER A 183 -5.95 -14.53 -23.63
C SER A 183 -6.61 -14.14 -22.31
N GLN A 184 -7.67 -14.84 -21.88
CA GLN A 184 -8.31 -14.52 -20.61
C GLN A 184 -7.43 -14.91 -19.42
N LEU A 185 -6.75 -16.06 -19.49
CA LEU A 185 -5.84 -16.52 -18.45
C LEU A 185 -4.62 -15.61 -18.31
N ILE A 186 -4.06 -15.16 -19.42
CA ILE A 186 -2.92 -14.23 -19.45
C ILE A 186 -3.33 -12.85 -18.91
N ALA A 187 -4.51 -12.34 -19.28
CA ALA A 187 -5.01 -11.08 -18.72
C ALA A 187 -5.20 -11.18 -17.20
N ASN A 188 -5.78 -12.28 -16.71
CA ASN A 188 -5.95 -12.51 -15.28
C ASN A 188 -4.60 -12.65 -14.56
N TYR A 189 -3.61 -13.29 -15.21
CA TYR A 189 -2.25 -13.33 -14.70
C TYR A 189 -1.67 -11.93 -14.63
N ASP A 190 -1.69 -11.10 -15.66
CA ASP A 190 -1.08 -9.78 -15.58
C ASP A 190 -1.74 -8.89 -14.51
N GLU A 191 -3.05 -8.98 -14.40
CA GLU A 191 -3.83 -8.12 -13.52
C GLU A 191 -3.86 -8.58 -12.07
N HIS A 192 -3.25 -9.73 -11.73
CA HIS A 192 -3.22 -10.23 -10.35
C HIS A 192 -2.50 -9.26 -9.38
N VAL A 193 -1.59 -8.43 -9.89
CA VAL A 193 -0.87 -7.42 -9.12
C VAL A 193 -1.68 -6.15 -8.90
N LEU A 194 -2.82 -5.97 -9.60
CA LEU A 194 -3.65 -4.79 -9.44
C LEU A 194 -4.38 -4.85 -8.10
N VAL A 195 -3.89 -4.06 -7.15
CA VAL A 195 -4.56 -3.85 -5.87
C VAL A 195 -5.66 -2.81 -6.08
N THR A 196 -6.92 -3.17 -5.84
CA THR A 196 -8.07 -2.23 -5.86
C THR A 196 -8.56 -1.86 -4.47
N ASN A 197 -8.08 -2.57 -3.45
CA ASN A 197 -8.57 -2.42 -2.08
C ASN A 197 -7.43 -1.96 -1.19
N PHE A 198 -7.64 -0.85 -0.48
CA PHE A 198 -6.64 -0.21 0.36
C PHE A 198 -7.13 -0.12 1.79
N LYS A 199 -6.17 -0.16 2.70
CA LYS A 199 -6.40 0.06 4.11
C LYS A 199 -5.33 0.99 4.66
N PHE A 200 -5.75 1.97 5.45
CA PHE A 200 -4.88 2.99 6.00
C PHE A 200 -5.16 3.17 7.49
N GLY A 201 -4.08 3.26 8.27
CA GLY A 201 -4.19 3.62 9.67
C GLY A 201 -4.55 5.10 9.82
N VAL A 202 -5.37 5.44 10.81
CA VAL A 202 -5.59 6.83 11.21
C VAL A 202 -5.36 6.94 12.71
N LEU A 203 -4.34 7.69 13.09
CA LEU A 203 -3.96 7.98 14.47
C LEU A 203 -4.35 9.41 14.82
N TYR A 204 -4.82 9.59 16.04
CA TYR A 204 -5.12 10.89 16.61
C TYR A 204 -4.05 11.23 17.65
N GLN A 205 -3.34 12.33 17.44
CA GLN A 205 -2.30 12.82 18.33
C GLN A 205 -2.76 14.12 19.01
N ARG A 206 -3.01 14.04 20.31
CA ARG A 206 -3.32 15.20 21.15
C ARG A 206 -2.05 15.97 21.51
N TYR A 207 -2.22 17.21 21.93
CA TYR A 207 -1.09 18.07 22.34
C TYR A 207 -0.19 17.38 23.36
N GLY A 208 1.12 17.38 23.08
CA GLY A 208 2.15 16.84 23.97
C GLY A 208 2.30 15.31 23.98
N GLN A 209 1.43 14.55 23.29
CA GLN A 209 1.57 13.09 23.19
C GLN A 209 2.79 12.73 22.35
N THR A 210 3.72 11.96 22.92
CA THR A 210 5.00 11.60 22.29
C THR A 210 5.37 10.13 22.46
N THR A 211 4.44 9.31 22.95
CA THR A 211 4.64 7.86 23.08
C THR A 211 3.65 7.09 22.23
N GLU A 212 4.01 5.86 21.86
CA GLU A 212 3.12 4.95 21.13
C GLU A 212 1.84 4.70 21.94
N GLU A 213 2.00 4.45 23.23
CA GLU A 213 0.93 4.15 24.16
C GLU A 213 -0.09 5.30 24.24
N ASP A 214 0.38 6.56 24.27
CA ASP A 214 -0.50 7.73 24.29
C ASP A 214 -1.37 7.81 23.02
N LEU A 215 -0.77 7.60 21.84
CA LEU A 215 -1.47 7.67 20.55
C LEU A 215 -2.55 6.61 20.42
N PHE A 216 -2.25 5.37 20.82
CA PHE A 216 -3.21 4.28 20.72
C PHE A 216 -4.25 4.28 21.84
N SER A 217 -4.02 4.96 22.96
CA SER A 217 -4.96 4.97 24.10
C SER A 217 -6.08 6.01 23.98
N ASN A 218 -6.00 6.93 23.02
CA ASN A 218 -7.06 7.93 22.79
C ASN A 218 -8.41 7.26 22.49
N SER A 219 -9.42 7.53 23.31
CA SER A 219 -10.77 6.95 23.15
C SER A 219 -11.81 7.97 22.70
N ASP A 220 -11.65 9.24 23.08
CA ASP A 220 -12.55 10.30 22.62
C ASP A 220 -12.03 10.98 21.36
N THR A 221 -12.97 11.41 20.52
CA THR A 221 -12.74 12.29 19.38
C THR A 221 -12.98 13.75 19.78
N SER A 222 -12.42 14.66 18.99
CA SER A 222 -12.77 16.08 19.04
C SER A 222 -13.62 16.46 17.82
N PRO A 223 -14.32 17.61 17.86
CA PRO A 223 -15.00 18.14 16.68
C PRO A 223 -14.06 18.32 15.48
N ALA A 224 -12.83 18.77 15.71
CA ALA A 224 -11.84 18.96 14.64
C ALA A 224 -11.46 17.63 13.97
N PHE A 225 -11.31 16.57 14.79
CA PHE A 225 -10.98 15.24 14.28
C PHE A 225 -12.18 14.60 13.57
N ASP A 226 -13.39 14.72 14.10
CA ASP A 226 -14.60 14.22 13.43
C ASP A 226 -14.87 14.94 12.09
N ASP A 227 -14.62 16.24 12.01
CA ASP A 227 -14.67 17.00 10.75
C ASP A 227 -13.64 16.45 9.74
N PHE A 228 -12.41 16.21 10.19
CA PHE A 228 -11.36 15.62 9.35
C PHE A 228 -11.72 14.19 8.89
N LEU A 229 -12.25 13.35 9.77
CA LEU A 229 -12.70 12.00 9.40
C LEU A 229 -13.80 12.04 8.34
N SER A 230 -14.67 13.06 8.40
CA SER A 230 -15.73 13.28 7.40
C SER A 230 -15.18 13.72 6.04
N LEU A 231 -13.99 14.30 5.98
CA LEU A 231 -13.27 14.59 4.73
C LEU A 231 -12.63 13.34 4.11
N LEU A 232 -12.20 12.38 4.95
CA LEU A 232 -11.55 11.14 4.48
C LEU A 232 -12.53 10.17 3.83
N GLY A 233 -13.77 10.12 4.31
CA GLY A 233 -14.77 9.20 3.78
C GLY A 233 -16.06 9.19 4.57
N GLN A 234 -16.94 8.26 4.22
CA GLN A 234 -18.22 8.08 4.89
C GLN A 234 -18.03 7.22 6.15
N ARG A 235 -18.64 7.66 7.26
CA ARG A 235 -18.80 6.81 8.45
C ARG A 235 -19.86 5.73 8.16
N ILE A 236 -19.45 4.46 8.23
CA ILE A 236 -20.29 3.29 7.95
C ILE A 236 -20.48 2.44 9.21
N GLN A 237 -21.58 1.68 9.25
CA GLN A 237 -21.72 0.59 10.22
C GLN A 237 -20.94 -0.63 9.72
N LEU A 238 -20.14 -1.25 10.59
CA LEU A 238 -19.37 -2.46 10.25
C LEU A 238 -20.26 -3.69 10.14
N LYS A 239 -21.26 -3.80 11.02
CA LYS A 239 -22.22 -4.89 10.99
C LYS A 239 -22.88 -5.00 9.62
N ASP A 240 -22.79 -6.18 9.01
CA ASP A 240 -23.37 -6.51 7.71
C ASP A 240 -22.84 -5.71 6.50
N HIS A 241 -21.75 -4.94 6.67
CA HIS A 241 -21.11 -4.18 5.58
C HIS A 241 -20.76 -5.08 4.39
N LYS A 242 -21.01 -4.60 3.16
CA LYS A 242 -20.87 -5.38 1.92
C LYS A 242 -19.62 -5.05 1.10
N GLY A 243 -18.95 -3.95 1.40
CA GLY A 243 -17.70 -3.57 0.74
C GLY A 243 -16.48 -4.22 1.37
N TYR A 244 -15.31 -3.76 0.94
CA TYR A 244 -14.02 -4.18 1.45
C TYR A 244 -13.89 -3.90 2.95
N ARG A 245 -13.74 -4.96 3.76
CA ARG A 245 -13.72 -4.85 5.22
C ARG A 245 -12.37 -4.50 5.86
N GLY A 246 -11.27 -4.41 5.10
CA GLY A 246 -9.94 -4.07 5.65
C GLY A 246 -9.32 -5.04 6.67
N GLY A 247 -10.01 -6.14 7.03
CA GLY A 247 -9.63 -7.01 8.15
C GLY A 247 -10.47 -6.78 9.42
N LEU A 248 -11.41 -5.83 9.39
CA LEU A 248 -12.36 -5.57 10.45
C LEU A 248 -13.45 -6.66 10.52
N ASP A 249 -14.03 -6.81 11.71
CA ASP A 249 -15.13 -7.72 12.01
C ASP A 249 -16.47 -7.09 11.65
N ILE A 250 -17.21 -7.75 10.76
CA ILE A 250 -18.53 -7.32 10.27
C ILE A 250 -19.68 -8.14 10.87
N GLN A 251 -19.37 -9.09 11.76
CA GLN A 251 -20.35 -10.04 12.29
C GLN A 251 -20.57 -9.86 13.79
N ASN A 252 -19.49 -9.81 14.58
CA ASN A 252 -19.58 -9.91 16.04
C ASN A 252 -19.15 -8.63 16.78
N GLY A 253 -18.76 -7.57 16.06
CA GLY A 253 -18.41 -6.28 16.66
C GLY A 253 -17.06 -6.25 17.40
N HIS A 254 -16.18 -7.24 17.22
CA HIS A 254 -14.88 -7.29 17.91
C HIS A 254 -13.88 -6.20 17.49
N THR A 255 -14.21 -5.40 16.46
CA THR A 255 -13.36 -4.32 15.96
C THR A 255 -14.10 -2.98 15.95
N GLY A 256 -15.06 -2.82 16.85
CA GLY A 256 -15.90 -1.63 16.94
C GLY A 256 -17.16 -1.76 16.09
N ASP A 257 -18.03 -0.76 16.22
CA ASP A 257 -19.33 -0.74 15.55
C ASP A 257 -19.27 0.00 14.20
N THR A 258 -18.40 1.00 14.09
CA THR A 258 -18.31 1.87 12.91
C THR A 258 -16.88 1.99 12.40
N ALA A 259 -16.75 2.38 11.13
CA ALA A 259 -15.48 2.70 10.49
C ALA A 259 -15.66 3.85 9.51
N VAL A 260 -14.56 4.43 9.03
CA VAL A 260 -14.58 5.37 7.90
C VAL A 260 -14.19 4.60 6.65
N TYR A 261 -14.95 4.78 5.58
CA TYR A 261 -14.81 4.04 4.33
C TYR A 261 -15.14 4.94 3.14
N ASP A 262 -14.43 4.77 2.02
CA ASP A 262 -14.74 5.47 0.77
C ASP A 262 -14.46 4.60 -0.46
N VAL A 263 -15.05 4.97 -1.60
CA VAL A 263 -14.72 4.43 -2.92
C VAL A 263 -14.17 5.52 -3.80
N PHE A 264 -12.85 5.56 -3.95
CA PHE A 264 -12.15 6.55 -4.77
C PHE A 264 -11.65 5.92 -6.07
N LYS A 265 -12.15 6.39 -7.22
CA LYS A 265 -11.75 5.91 -8.56
C LYS A 265 -11.76 4.38 -8.69
N GLU A 266 -12.89 3.78 -8.33
CA GLU A 266 -13.12 2.31 -8.37
C GLU A 266 -12.24 1.51 -7.38
N ARG A 267 -11.65 2.19 -6.38
CA ARG A 267 -10.85 1.56 -5.32
C ARG A 267 -11.55 1.72 -3.99
N GLU A 268 -11.74 0.63 -3.30
CA GLU A 268 -12.33 0.64 -1.97
C GLU A 268 -11.25 0.94 -0.92
N ILE A 269 -11.52 1.87 -0.02
CA ILE A 269 -10.59 2.32 1.01
C ILE A 269 -11.24 2.12 2.37
N MET A 270 -10.61 1.33 3.24
CA MET A 270 -11.01 1.15 4.63
C MET A 270 -10.03 1.89 5.55
N PHE A 271 -10.52 2.76 6.43
CA PHE A 271 -9.68 3.46 7.39
C PHE A 271 -9.75 2.80 8.77
N HIS A 272 -8.60 2.37 9.28
CA HIS A 272 -8.45 1.88 10.64
C HIS A 272 -8.23 3.06 11.59
N VAL A 273 -9.33 3.68 12.03
CA VAL A 273 -9.29 4.83 12.93
C VAL A 273 -9.10 4.37 14.37
N SER A 274 -8.02 4.83 15.03
CA SER A 274 -7.64 4.36 16.37
C SER A 274 -8.75 4.52 17.41
N THR A 275 -9.48 5.63 17.39
CA THR A 275 -10.58 5.93 18.32
C THR A 275 -11.85 5.13 18.04
N LEU A 276 -12.04 4.60 16.82
CA LEU A 276 -13.20 3.75 16.47
C LEU A 276 -12.94 2.26 16.73
N LEU A 277 -11.67 1.87 16.95
CA LEU A 277 -11.30 0.52 17.35
C LEU A 277 -11.48 0.35 18.88
N PRO A 278 -11.83 -0.85 19.37
CA PRO A 278 -12.08 -1.08 20.80
C PRO A 278 -10.88 -0.71 21.68
N TYR A 279 -11.14 0.00 22.77
CA TYR A 279 -10.16 0.27 23.81
C TYR A 279 -10.10 -0.91 24.80
N THR A 280 -8.91 -1.24 25.30
CA THR A 280 -8.70 -2.30 26.29
C THR A 280 -8.03 -1.75 27.55
N GLU A 281 -8.76 -1.61 28.66
CA GLU A 281 -8.28 -0.93 29.89
C GLU A 281 -6.96 -1.48 30.45
N ASN A 282 -6.75 -2.79 30.39
CA ASN A 282 -5.58 -3.45 30.98
C ASN A 282 -4.50 -3.78 29.94
N ASP A 283 -4.45 -3.04 28.84
CA ASP A 283 -3.47 -3.23 27.77
C ASP A 283 -2.84 -1.88 27.37
N PRO A 284 -1.76 -1.45 28.02
CA PRO A 284 -1.09 -0.19 27.69
C PRO A 284 -0.62 -0.08 26.24
N GLN A 285 -0.35 -1.22 25.58
CA GLN A 285 0.08 -1.26 24.19
C GLN A 285 -1.10 -1.26 23.21
N GLN A 286 -2.34 -1.39 23.71
CA GLN A 286 -3.57 -1.45 22.91
C GLN A 286 -3.43 -2.37 21.69
N LEU A 287 -3.01 -3.61 21.93
CA LEU A 287 -2.67 -4.60 20.90
C LEU A 287 -3.81 -4.82 19.91
N GLN A 288 -5.07 -4.69 20.34
CA GLN A 288 -6.24 -4.81 19.46
C GLN A 288 -6.35 -3.68 18.42
N ARG A 289 -5.84 -2.49 18.74
CA ARG A 289 -5.74 -1.36 17.81
C ARG A 289 -4.48 -1.47 16.97
N LYS A 290 -3.35 -1.77 17.62
CA LYS A 290 -2.03 -1.94 16.99
C LYS A 290 -2.00 -3.08 15.97
N ARG A 291 -2.71 -4.19 16.17
CA ARG A 291 -2.77 -5.30 15.18
C ARG A 291 -3.38 -4.89 13.84
N HIS A 292 -4.20 -3.85 13.81
CA HIS A 292 -4.82 -3.36 12.58
C HIS A 292 -3.94 -2.28 11.98
N ILE A 293 -3.78 -1.16 12.68
CA ILE A 293 -3.00 0.00 12.22
C ILE A 293 -1.52 -0.34 12.02
N GLY A 294 -0.92 -1.07 12.95
CA GLY A 294 0.47 -1.50 12.86
C GLY A 294 0.75 -2.52 11.77
N ASN A 295 -0.28 -3.10 11.13
CA ASN A 295 -0.16 -3.97 9.96
C ASN A 295 -0.60 -3.29 8.65
N ASP A 296 -0.87 -1.98 8.70
CA ASP A 296 -1.04 -1.17 7.50
C ASP A 296 0.31 -0.70 6.98
N ILE A 297 0.36 -0.31 5.69
CA ILE A 297 1.58 0.17 5.04
C ILE A 297 1.75 1.68 5.26
N VAL A 298 0.63 2.41 5.19
CA VAL A 298 0.56 3.86 5.32
C VAL A 298 -0.38 4.21 6.47
N ALA A 299 0.02 5.16 7.31
CA ALA A 299 -0.84 5.73 8.34
C ALA A 299 -0.93 7.26 8.22
N ILE A 300 -2.09 7.79 8.56
CA ILE A 300 -2.36 9.22 8.70
C ILE A 300 -2.28 9.56 10.19
N VAL A 301 -1.59 10.63 10.55
CA VAL A 301 -1.50 11.14 11.92
C VAL A 301 -2.17 12.50 11.94
N PHE A 302 -3.34 12.59 12.58
CA PHE A 302 -4.06 13.84 12.75
C PHE A 302 -3.64 14.56 14.04
N GLN A 303 -3.35 15.85 13.93
CA GLN A 303 -2.94 16.73 15.03
C GLN A 303 -3.88 17.94 15.11
N GLU A 304 -4.43 18.21 16.29
CA GLU A 304 -5.18 19.46 16.52
C GLU A 304 -4.27 20.63 16.81
N GLU A 305 -3.23 20.37 17.59
CA GLU A 305 -2.28 21.36 18.05
C GLU A 305 -0.87 20.94 17.65
N ASN A 306 0.01 21.93 17.54
CA ASN A 306 1.39 21.73 17.09
C ASN A 306 2.13 20.79 18.03
N THR A 307 2.35 19.55 17.58
CA THR A 307 2.98 18.48 18.35
C THR A 307 3.99 17.77 17.45
N PRO A 308 5.24 17.56 17.86
CA PRO A 308 6.19 16.85 17.02
C PRO A 308 5.85 15.35 16.96
N PHE A 309 5.85 14.79 15.75
CA PHE A 309 5.70 13.36 15.48
C PHE A 309 7.02 12.78 14.98
N SER A 310 7.41 11.58 15.41
CA SER A 310 8.57 10.86 14.84
C SER A 310 8.09 9.51 14.32
N PRO A 311 8.41 9.10 13.08
CA PRO A 311 7.96 7.80 12.54
C PRO A 311 8.43 6.60 13.39
N ASP A 312 9.64 6.68 13.96
CA ASP A 312 10.19 5.68 14.89
C ASP A 312 9.49 5.62 16.25
N MET A 313 8.51 6.48 16.53
CA MET A 313 7.73 6.39 17.76
C MET A 313 6.77 5.20 17.75
N ILE A 314 6.39 4.70 16.57
CA ILE A 314 5.50 3.55 16.41
C ILE A 314 6.32 2.36 15.96
N ALA A 315 6.35 1.31 16.78
CA ALA A 315 7.07 0.09 16.48
C ALA A 315 6.24 -0.80 15.56
N SER A 316 6.54 -0.77 14.26
CA SER A 316 5.93 -1.63 13.24
C SER A 316 6.90 -2.02 12.14
N HIS A 317 6.79 -3.28 11.69
CA HIS A 317 7.48 -3.75 10.49
C HIS A 317 6.78 -3.34 9.19
N PHE A 318 5.47 -3.07 9.23
CA PHE A 318 4.63 -2.82 8.06
C PHE A 318 4.43 -1.34 7.76
N LEU A 319 4.41 -0.48 8.78
CA LEU A 319 4.29 0.97 8.57
C LEU A 319 5.59 1.51 7.97
N HIS A 320 5.52 1.92 6.71
CA HIS A 320 6.65 2.52 5.98
C HIS A 320 6.44 4.00 5.69
N THR A 321 5.19 4.49 5.75
CA THR A 321 4.84 5.87 5.40
C THR A 321 3.86 6.47 6.41
N PHE A 322 4.10 7.73 6.76
CA PHE A 322 3.21 8.54 7.58
C PHE A 322 2.86 9.86 6.87
N ILE A 323 1.57 10.20 6.89
CA ILE A 323 1.05 11.50 6.45
C ILE A 323 0.58 12.23 7.70
N VAL A 324 1.30 13.28 8.10
CA VAL A 324 0.95 14.07 9.29
C VAL A 324 0.13 15.28 8.86
N VAL A 325 -1.08 15.39 9.40
CA VAL A 325 -2.05 16.44 9.08
C VAL A 325 -2.36 17.23 10.33
N GLN A 326 -1.98 18.51 10.35
CA GLN A 326 -2.28 19.40 11.47
C GLN A 326 -3.38 20.40 11.07
N ALA A 327 -4.44 20.46 11.86
CA ALA A 327 -5.51 21.43 11.67
C ALA A 327 -5.07 22.86 12.05
N ILE A 328 -5.54 23.84 11.28
CA ILE A 328 -5.37 25.28 11.50
C ILE A 328 -6.75 25.91 11.47
N ASP A 329 -7.07 26.70 12.50
CA ASP A 329 -8.40 27.28 12.72
C ASP A 329 -9.55 26.24 12.61
N PRO A 330 -9.46 25.07 13.27
CA PRO A 330 -10.44 24.00 13.12
C PRO A 330 -11.85 24.46 13.52
N ASN A 331 -12.86 23.82 12.94
CA ASN A 331 -14.28 24.09 13.18
C ASN A 331 -14.68 25.56 12.90
N SER A 332 -13.90 26.25 12.05
CA SER A 332 -14.19 27.59 11.56
C SER A 332 -14.45 27.59 10.04
N SER A 333 -14.97 28.69 9.51
CA SER A 333 -15.11 28.89 8.06
C SER A 333 -13.77 28.95 7.32
N ASN A 334 -12.65 29.09 8.04
CA ASN A 334 -11.29 29.13 7.53
C ASN A 334 -10.47 27.91 7.98
N THR A 335 -11.13 26.77 8.22
CA THR A 335 -10.43 25.53 8.57
C THR A 335 -9.45 25.15 7.45
N ARG A 336 -8.18 24.98 7.81
CA ARG A 336 -7.08 24.64 6.91
C ARG A 336 -6.25 23.52 7.51
N TYR A 337 -5.37 22.92 6.70
CA TYR A 337 -4.51 21.83 7.13
C TYR A 337 -3.08 22.03 6.66
N LYS A 338 -2.13 21.90 7.58
CA LYS A 338 -0.72 21.66 7.23
C LYS A 338 -0.54 20.17 7.00
N VAL A 339 0.18 19.80 5.95
CA VAL A 339 0.41 18.40 5.60
C VAL A 339 1.89 18.19 5.37
N SER A 340 2.48 17.28 6.13
CA SER A 340 3.85 16.79 5.93
C SER A 340 3.83 15.29 5.72
N VAL A 341 4.79 14.77 4.96
CA VAL A 341 4.92 13.35 4.66
C VAL A 341 6.29 12.87 5.08
N THR A 342 6.36 11.68 5.69
CA THR A 342 7.62 10.98 5.91
C THR A 342 7.48 9.52 5.54
N ALA A 343 8.51 8.95 4.95
CA ALA A 343 8.57 7.52 4.69
C ALA A 343 9.98 6.99 4.84
N ARG A 344 10.12 5.66 4.96
CA ARG A 344 11.42 5.02 5.06
C ARG A 344 12.30 5.29 3.84
N ASP A 345 13.61 5.29 4.03
CA ASP A 345 14.60 5.56 2.95
C ASP A 345 14.52 4.56 1.77
N ASP A 346 13.97 3.36 2.00
CA ASP A 346 13.75 2.35 0.96
C ASP A 346 12.44 2.54 0.17
N VAL A 347 11.58 3.47 0.59
CA VAL A 347 10.39 3.88 -0.15
C VAL A 347 10.78 4.99 -1.12
N PRO A 348 10.58 4.81 -2.44
CA PRO A 348 10.79 5.87 -3.41
C PRO A 348 9.93 7.10 -3.10
N PHE A 349 10.35 8.28 -3.57
CA PHE A 349 9.51 9.46 -3.51
C PHE A 349 8.18 9.21 -4.26
N PHE A 350 7.07 9.66 -3.67
CA PHE A 350 5.72 9.54 -4.21
C PHE A 350 4.91 10.79 -3.86
N GLY A 351 3.82 11.03 -4.57
CA GLY A 351 2.90 12.12 -4.25
C GLY A 351 2.34 12.80 -5.50
N PRO A 352 1.41 13.75 -5.33
CA PRO A 352 0.89 14.52 -6.45
C PRO A 352 2.00 15.37 -7.10
N THR A 353 2.15 15.27 -8.42
CA THR A 353 3.04 16.10 -9.25
C THR A 353 2.36 17.33 -9.81
#